data_AF-A0A839LEG4-F1
#
_entry.id   AF-A0A839LEG4-F1
#
_cell.length_a   1.000
_cell.length_b   1.000
_cell.length_c   1.000
_cell.angle_alpha   90.00
_cell.angle_beta   90.00
_cell.angle_gamma   90.00
#
_symmetry.space_group_name_H-M   'P 1'
#
loop_
_entity.id
_entity.type
_entity.pdbx_description
1 polymer ?
#
loop_
_entity_poly.entity_id
_entity_poly.type
_entity_poly.pdbx_seq_one_letter_code
_entity_poly.pdbx_strand_id
1 'polypeptide(L)' 'MDVNDLRVAFTLFSMVIFLGIVSWAFSKRNKQSFDELGGLPLMDDQAAGAISSQGGRNE' A
#
# COMPACT_ATOMS: atom_id res chain seq x y z
N MET A 1 36.20 23.95 -6.39
CA MET A 1 35.46 22.77 -5.90
C MET A 1 36.49 21.70 -5.60
N ASP A 2 36.93 21.66 -4.36
CA ASP A 2 38.00 20.77 -3.91
C ASP A 2 37.47 19.40 -3.49
N VAL A 3 38.37 18.48 -3.14
CA VAL A 3 37.98 17.15 -2.61
C VAL A 3 37.11 17.25 -1.36
N ASN A 4 37.21 18.36 -0.64
CA ASN A 4 36.37 18.68 0.50
C ASN A 4 34.91 18.94 0.08
N ASP A 5 34.68 19.75 -0.95
CA ASP A 5 33.34 20.00 -1.49
C ASP A 5 32.69 18.71 -1.99
N LEU A 6 33.47 17.84 -2.63
CA LEU A 6 32.99 16.56 -3.15
C LEU A 6 32.50 15.63 -2.02
N ARG A 7 33.26 15.52 -0.91
CA ARG A 7 32.86 14.72 0.26
C ARG A 7 31.63 15.28 0.95
N VAL A 8 31.63 16.58 1.20
CA VAL A 8 30.50 17.27 1.85
C VAL A 8 29.24 17.12 1.00
N ALA A 9 29.34 17.31 -0.31
CA ALA A 9 28.24 17.12 -1.24
C ALA A 9 27.71 15.68 -1.22
N PHE A 10 28.59 14.67 -1.23
CA PHE A 10 28.17 13.27 -1.22
C PHE A 10 27.43 12.88 0.07
N THR A 11 27.92 13.32 1.22
CA THR A 11 27.26 13.07 2.52
C THR A 11 25.88 13.74 2.57
N LEU A 12 25.77 15.00 2.15
CA LEU A 12 24.50 15.71 2.07
C LEU A 12 23.54 15.04 1.08
N PHE A 13 24.04 14.66 -0.10
CA PHE A 13 23.26 13.99 -1.13
C PHE A 13 22.70 12.66 -0.64
N SER A 14 23.52 11.84 0.02
CA SER A 14 23.08 10.59 0.66
C SER A 14 22.01 10.84 1.72
N MET A 15 22.17 11.87 2.56
CA MET A 15 21.19 12.24 3.57
C MET A 15 19.86 12.67 2.94
N VAL A 16 19.90 13.51 1.91
CA VAL A 16 18.70 13.99 1.20
C VAL A 16 17.99 12.83 0.49
N ILE A 17 18.71 11.94 -0.18
CA ILE A 17 18.14 10.74 -0.82
C ILE A 17 17.48 9.85 0.24
N PHE A 18 18.14 9.61 1.37
CA PHE A 18 17.60 8.79 2.44
C PHE A 18 16.29 9.36 2.97
N LEU A 19 16.26 10.66 3.27
CA LEU A 19 15.04 11.35 3.70
C LEU A 19 13.95 11.29 2.61
N GLY A 20 14.31 11.49 1.35
CA GLY A 20 13.38 11.40 0.22
C GLY A 20 12.73 10.03 0.09
N ILE A 21 13.50 8.94 0.22
CA ILE A 21 12.99 7.57 0.17
C ILE A 21 12.09 7.29 1.38
N VAL A 22 12.49 7.70 2.59
CA VAL A 22 11.70 7.51 3.81
C VAL A 22 10.38 8.26 3.73
N SER A 23 10.40 9.54 3.34
CA SER A 23 9.18 10.34 3.15
C SER A 23 8.27 9.74 2.07
N TRP A 24 8.83 9.27 0.96
CA TRP A 24 8.05 8.61 -0.10
C TRP A 24 7.45 7.27 0.35
N ALA A 25 8.22 6.45 1.06
CA ALA A 25 7.76 5.18 1.60
C ALA A 25 6.63 5.37 2.63
N PHE A 26 6.74 6.38 3.49
CA PHE A 26 5.68 6.74 4.44
C PHE A 26 4.46 7.38 3.76
N SER A 27 4.66 8.11 2.66
CA SER A 27 3.56 8.76 1.93
C SER A 27 2.77 7.81 1.02
N LYS A 28 3.40 6.76 0.47
CA LYS A 28 2.80 5.96 -0.61
C LYS A 28 2.42 4.53 -0.24
N ARG A 29 2.81 3.97 0.92
CA ARG A 29 2.69 2.52 1.13
C ARG A 29 1.37 1.99 1.67
N ASN A 30 0.40 2.76 2.20
CA ASN A 30 -0.65 2.04 2.96
C ASN A 30 -2.08 2.60 3.03
N LYS A 31 -2.54 3.43 2.08
CA LYS A 31 -3.98 3.76 2.06
C LYS A 31 -4.67 3.45 0.74
N GLN A 32 -4.14 3.89 -0.39
CA GLN A 32 -4.86 3.71 -1.65
C GLN A 32 -4.90 2.27 -2.19
N SER A 33 -3.80 1.52 -2.15
CA SER A 33 -3.79 0.15 -2.68
C SER A 33 -4.50 -0.87 -1.78
N PHE A 34 -4.69 -0.56 -0.50
CA PHE A 34 -5.39 -1.44 0.44
C PHE A 34 -6.90 -1.19 0.48
N ASP A 35 -7.35 0.04 0.24
CA ASP A 35 -8.78 0.35 0.16
C ASP A 35 -9.41 -0.27 -1.10
N GLU A 36 -8.66 -0.33 -2.21
CA GLU A 36 -9.11 -0.92 -3.48
C GLU A 36 -9.02 -2.46 -3.50
N LEU A 37 -8.08 -3.07 -2.77
CA LEU A 37 -7.93 -4.54 -2.69
C LEU A 37 -8.64 -5.17 -1.47
N GLY A 38 -8.99 -4.38 -0.45
CA GLY A 38 -9.65 -4.84 0.77
C GLY A 38 -11.16 -4.99 0.67
N GLY A 39 -11.78 -4.43 -0.38
CA GLY A 39 -13.23 -4.54 -0.62
C GLY A 39 -13.67 -5.83 -1.31
N LEU A 40 -12.73 -6.64 -1.81
CA LEU A 40 -13.04 -7.76 -2.72
C LEU A 40 -13.16 -9.16 -2.08
N PRO A 41 -12.44 -9.55 -0.99
CA PRO A 41 -12.46 -10.95 -0.55
C PRO A 41 -13.54 -11.32 0.50
N LEU A 42 -14.57 -10.51 0.75
CA LEU A 42 -15.61 -10.81 1.77
C LEU A 42 -17.07 -10.70 1.28
N MET A 43 -17.29 -10.37 0.00
CA MET A 43 -18.64 -10.29 -0.58
C MET A 43 -19.14 -11.63 -1.13
N ASP A 44 -18.23 -12.55 -1.48
CA ASP A 44 -18.58 -13.84 -2.06
C ASP A 44 -19.27 -14.80 -1.06
N ASP A 45 -18.87 -14.77 0.23
CA ASP A 45 -19.49 -15.60 1.28
C ASP A 45 -20.93 -15.16 1.62
N GLN A 46 -21.25 -13.87 1.53
CA GLN A 46 -22.62 -13.39 1.74
C GLN A 46 -23.56 -13.75 0.57
N ALA A 47 -23.04 -13.77 -0.66
CA ALA A 47 -23.81 -14.22 -1.82
C ALA A 47 -24.07 -15.74 -1.76
N ALA A 48 -23.09 -16.54 -1.34
CA ALA A 48 -23.24 -17.99 -1.17
C ALA A 48 -24.26 -18.37 -0.06
N GLY A 49 -24.29 -17.61 1.04
CA GLY A 49 -25.29 -17.78 2.11
C GLY A 49 -26.73 -17.41 1.70
N ALA A 50 -26.89 -16.38 0.86
CA ALA A 50 -28.21 -15.97 0.38
C ALA A 50 -28.83 -16.99 -0.59
N ILE A 51 -28.02 -17.56 -1.50
CA ILE A 51 -28.46 -18.52 -2.51
C ILE A 51 -28.85 -19.87 -1.87
N SER A 52 -28.13 -20.30 -0.83
CA SER A 52 -28.41 -21.57 -0.12
C SER A 52 -29.68 -21.51 0.76
N SER A 53 -30.11 -20.32 1.18
CA SER A 53 -31.36 -20.16 1.97
C SER A 53 -32.65 -20.15 1.15
N GLN A 54 -32.56 -20.00 -0.18
CA GLN A 54 -33.72 -19.89 -1.07
C GLN A 54 -34.13 -21.24 -1.71
N GLY A 55 -33.30 -22.28 -1.62
CA GLY A 55 -33.54 -23.59 -2.26
C GLY A 55 -34.36 -24.61 -1.45
N GLY A 56 -34.89 -24.25 -0.27
CA GLY A 56 -35.54 -25.20 0.66
C GLY A 56 -37.01 -24.94 0.97
N ARG A 57 -37.73 -24.12 0.18
CA ARG A 57 -39.14 -23.74 0.48
C ARG A 57 -40.20 -24.38 -0.41
N ASN A 58 -39.84 -25.37 -1.20
CA ASN A 58 -40.79 -26.10 -2.03
C ASN A 58 -40.23 -27.48 -2.35
N GLU A 59 -40.57 -28.45 -1.50
CA GLU A 59 -41.18 -29.75 -1.84
C GLU A 59 -41.43 -30.57 -0.56
#